data_AF-A0A1V0B4P9-F1
#
_entry.id   AF-A0A1V0B4P9-F1
#
_cell.length_a   1.000
_cell.length_b   1.000
_cell.length_c   1.000
_cell.angle_alpha   90.00
_cell.angle_beta   90.00
_cell.angle_gamma   90.00
#
_symmetry.space_group_name_H-M   'P 1'
#
loop_
_entity.id
_entity.type
_entity.pdbx_description
1 polymer ?
#
loop_
_entity_poly.entity_id
_entity_poly.type
_entity_poly.pdbx_seq_one_letter_code
_entity_poly.pdbx_strand_id
1 'polypeptide(L)'
;MNNYFNHAERGLSMIELLIALAISSLLILGITQIYVDNKGNYLFQQGQSDNVENARYTLLILEEELQRVGYRNRPDDSFENTFRAATAGTCTFAAGEVINFHAASQRLCIRYQPNVPGVASCDGTELDAADEPYTNPAEPAIVRLQVVDGALLCNGVAIVDNLVDFKLEFGVSGGESREAARYTLAPAAGETIRSVRYSALLKSRAQNLADSNASPAYQRWQATWYDNGRATAPDRALYLIAESTVNLRNLTR
;
A
#
# COMPACT_ATOMS: atom_id res chain seq x y z
N MET A 1 -7.80 6.38 88.09
CA MET A 1 -6.55 7.08 87.72
C MET A 1 -6.50 7.13 86.20
N ASN A 2 -6.93 8.24 85.58
CA ASN A 2 -6.84 8.45 84.14
C ASN A 2 -5.72 9.45 83.87
N ASN A 3 -4.61 8.97 83.30
CA ASN A 3 -3.57 9.83 82.75
C ASN A 3 -3.94 10.17 81.31
N TYR A 4 -4.45 11.38 81.10
CA TYR A 4 -4.60 11.95 79.75
C TYR A 4 -3.21 12.40 79.28
N PHE A 5 -2.58 11.62 78.41
CA PHE A 5 -1.38 12.03 77.69
C PHE A 5 -1.75 13.16 76.71
N ASN A 6 -1.53 14.40 77.10
CA ASN A 6 -1.57 15.55 76.19
C ASN A 6 -0.42 15.42 75.18
N HIS A 7 -0.75 14.96 73.97
CA HIS A 7 0.15 15.05 72.83
C HIS A 7 0.15 16.51 72.37
N ALA A 8 1.30 17.17 72.46
CA ALA A 8 1.49 18.49 71.86
C ALA A 8 1.51 18.32 70.34
N GLU A 9 0.43 18.71 69.68
CA GLU A 9 0.35 18.87 68.22
C GLU A 9 1.42 19.89 67.78
N ARG A 10 2.49 19.41 67.17
CA ARG A 10 3.47 20.29 66.52
C ARG A 10 2.84 20.76 65.22
N GLY A 11 2.39 22.02 65.19
CA GLY A 11 1.85 22.64 63.98
C GLY A 11 2.86 22.64 62.84
N LEU A 12 2.38 22.51 61.61
CA LEU A 12 3.20 22.59 60.39
C LEU A 12 3.76 24.00 60.21
N SER A 13 5.05 24.09 59.95
CA SER A 13 5.69 25.35 59.55
C SER A 13 5.25 25.74 58.13
N MET A 14 5.07 27.05 57.90
CA MET A 14 4.83 27.59 56.55
C MET A 14 5.90 27.13 55.55
N ILE A 15 7.14 26.97 56.00
CA ILE A 15 8.26 26.51 55.15
C ILE A 15 8.08 25.04 54.79
N GLU A 16 7.63 24.19 55.72
CA GLU A 16 7.38 22.76 55.46
C GLU A 16 6.26 22.57 54.44
N LEU A 17 5.21 23.39 54.52
CA LEU A 17 4.10 23.36 53.55
C LEU A 17 4.55 23.83 52.16
N LEU A 18 5.38 24.88 52.08
CA LEU A 18 5.96 25.34 50.81
C LEU A 18 6.88 24.30 50.18
N ILE A 19 7.72 23.64 50.98
CA ILE A 19 8.61 22.57 50.51
C ILE A 19 7.78 21.37 50.03
N ALA A 20 6.77 20.95 50.80
CA ALA A 20 5.89 19.84 50.42
C ALA A 20 5.19 20.12 49.08
N LEU A 21 4.63 21.32 48.91
CA LEU A 21 3.98 21.73 47.66
C LEU A 21 4.97 21.78 46.49
N ALA A 22 6.17 22.32 46.71
CA ALA A 22 7.22 22.35 45.70
C ALA A 22 7.60 20.93 45.25
N ILE A 23 7.82 20.00 46.19
CA ILE A 23 8.14 18.61 45.88
C ILE A 23 6.97 17.93 45.16
N SER A 24 5.73 18.09 45.63
CA SER A 24 4.55 17.51 44.97
C SER A 24 4.38 18.02 43.54
N SER A 25 4.57 19.32 43.31
CA SER A 25 4.51 19.90 41.97
C SER A 25 5.59 19.32 41.03
N LEU A 26 6.82 19.18 41.54
CA LEU A 26 7.93 18.59 40.79
C LEU A 26 7.65 17.13 40.42
N LEU A 27 7.10 16.35 41.36
CA LEU A 27 6.72 14.95 41.12
C LEU A 27 5.60 14.82 40.08
N ILE A 28 4.56 15.66 40.17
CA ILE A 28 3.46 15.66 39.20
C ILE A 28 3.97 16.01 37.80
N LEU A 29 4.82 17.03 37.68
CA LEU A 29 5.44 17.39 36.40
C LEU A 29 6.29 16.25 35.84
N GLY A 30 7.11 15.60 36.67
CA GLY A 30 7.93 14.46 36.26
C GLY A 30 7.10 13.29 35.73
N ILE A 31 6.04 12.90 36.46
CA ILE A 31 5.15 11.80 36.04
C ILE A 31 4.37 12.17 34.77
N THR A 32 3.96 13.44 34.64
CA THR A 32 3.24 13.92 33.45
C THR A 32 4.11 13.81 32.19
N GLN A 33 5.40 14.17 32.27
CA GLN A 33 6.32 14.02 31.13
C GLN A 33 6.46 12.56 30.72
N ILE A 34 6.71 11.66 31.68
CA ILE A 34 6.79 10.21 31.41
C ILE A 34 5.50 9.70 30.74
N TYR A 35 4.34 10.14 31.21
CA TYR A 35 3.06 9.75 30.62
C TYR A 35 2.91 10.25 29.18
N VAL A 36 3.25 11.52 28.91
CA VAL A 36 3.18 12.11 27.56
C VAL A 36 4.14 11.39 26.61
N ASP A 37 5.38 11.15 27.04
CA ASP A 37 6.40 10.44 26.25
C ASP A 37 5.97 9.00 25.95
N ASN A 38 5.44 8.29 26.95
CA ASN A 38 4.91 6.94 26.76
C ASN A 38 3.73 6.90 25.79
N LYS A 39 2.83 7.89 25.86
CA LYS A 39 1.72 8.01 24.93
C LYS A 39 2.20 8.32 23.51
N GLY A 40 3.19 9.20 23.35
CA GLY A 40 3.83 9.48 22.07
C GLY A 40 4.46 8.23 21.46
N ASN A 41 5.25 7.50 22.24
CA ASN A 41 5.86 6.23 21.83
C ASN A 41 4.82 5.17 21.45
N TYR A 42 3.74 5.05 22.22
CA TYR A 42 2.64 4.13 21.90
C TYR A 42 2.00 4.48 20.55
N LEU A 43 1.67 5.74 20.31
CA LEU A 43 1.09 6.19 19.04
C LEU A 43 2.05 6.01 17.86
N PHE A 44 3.34 6.25 18.07
CA PHE A 44 4.37 5.99 17.06
C PHE A 44 4.44 4.50 16.70
N GLN A 45 4.49 3.61 17.70
CA GLN A 45 4.52 2.17 17.47
C GLN A 45 3.26 1.66 16.78
N GLN A 46 2.09 2.15 17.19
CA GLN A 46 0.82 1.84 16.52
C GLN A 46 0.83 2.32 15.06
N GLY A 47 1.24 3.58 14.81
CA GLY A 47 1.30 4.12 13.47
C GLY A 47 2.27 3.37 12.55
N GLN A 48 3.39 2.86 13.08
CA GLN A 48 4.30 1.98 12.34
C GLN A 48 3.66 0.63 12.01
N SER A 49 2.97 0.02 12.98
CA SER A 49 2.25 -1.25 12.78
C SER A 49 1.21 -1.12 11.68
N ASP A 50 0.36 -0.09 11.77
CA ASP A 50 -0.69 0.19 10.79
C ASP A 50 -0.11 0.41 9.38
N ASN A 51 1.00 1.16 9.28
CA ASN A 51 1.63 1.46 7.99
C ASN A 51 2.25 0.20 7.35
N VAL A 52 2.88 -0.67 8.16
CA VAL A 52 3.43 -1.94 7.68
C VAL A 52 2.33 -2.92 7.28
N GLU A 53 1.24 -3.00 8.03
CA GLU A 53 0.09 -3.82 7.69
C GLU A 53 -0.56 -3.35 6.38
N ASN A 54 -0.77 -2.04 6.23
CA ASN A 54 -1.31 -1.46 5.00
C ASN A 54 -0.40 -1.71 3.80
N ALA A 55 0.92 -1.61 3.97
CA ALA A 55 1.88 -1.97 2.94
C ALA A 55 1.76 -3.44 2.55
N ARG A 56 1.76 -4.37 3.52
CA ARG A 56 1.63 -5.82 3.25
C ARG A 56 0.35 -6.15 2.52
N TYR A 57 -0.76 -5.53 2.92
CA TYR A 57 -2.05 -5.72 2.27
C TYR A 57 -2.07 -5.20 0.83
N THR A 58 -1.48 -4.03 0.59
CA THR A 58 -1.30 -3.47 -0.75
C THR A 58 -0.50 -4.41 -1.65
N LEU A 59 0.63 -4.92 -1.15
CA LEU A 59 1.47 -5.86 -1.90
C LEU A 59 0.70 -7.15 -2.21
N LEU A 60 -0.05 -7.69 -1.23
CA LEU A 60 -0.82 -8.92 -1.38
C LEU A 60 -1.88 -8.82 -2.48
N ILE A 61 -2.72 -7.78 -2.47
CA ILE A 61 -3.78 -7.64 -3.49
C ILE A 61 -3.18 -7.44 -4.87
N LEU A 62 -2.16 -6.57 -4.98
CA LEU A 62 -1.50 -6.33 -6.27
C LEU A 62 -0.87 -7.62 -6.79
N GLU A 63 -0.22 -8.41 -5.94
CA GLU A 63 0.33 -9.69 -6.32
C GLU A 63 -0.74 -10.69 -6.78
N GLU A 64 -1.83 -10.83 -6.04
CA GLU A 64 -2.94 -11.74 -6.39
C GLU A 64 -3.52 -11.44 -7.77
N GLU A 65 -3.82 -10.16 -8.05
CA GLU A 65 -4.36 -9.74 -9.35
C GLU A 65 -3.33 -9.86 -10.47
N LEU A 66 -2.08 -9.45 -10.23
CA LEU A 66 -1.00 -9.51 -11.23
C LEU A 66 -0.62 -10.94 -11.61
N GLN A 67 -0.72 -11.89 -10.67
CA GLN A 67 -0.43 -13.30 -10.93
C GLN A 67 -1.45 -13.97 -11.84
N ARG A 68 -2.68 -13.45 -11.92
CA ARG A 68 -3.77 -13.97 -12.78
C ARG A 68 -3.68 -13.46 -14.21
N VAL A 69 -3.03 -12.30 -14.43
CA VAL A 69 -2.93 -11.63 -15.72
C VAL A 69 -2.61 -12.60 -16.85
N GLY A 70 -3.39 -12.55 -17.92
CA GLY A 70 -3.18 -13.34 -19.13
C GLY A 70 -3.43 -14.83 -18.97
N TYR A 71 -3.95 -15.29 -17.83
CA TYR A 71 -4.36 -16.68 -17.67
C TYR A 71 -5.51 -17.01 -18.63
N ARG A 72 -5.45 -18.20 -19.23
CA ARG A 72 -6.45 -18.72 -20.19
C ARG A 72 -6.85 -20.12 -19.77
N ASN A 73 -8.14 -20.43 -19.78
CA ASN A 73 -8.67 -21.75 -19.44
C ASN A 73 -8.28 -22.79 -20.49
N ARG A 74 -8.19 -22.37 -21.75
CA ARG A 74 -7.83 -23.21 -22.90
C ARG A 74 -6.47 -22.81 -23.46
N PRO A 75 -5.40 -23.60 -23.23
CA PRO A 75 -4.08 -23.27 -23.75
C PRO A 75 -3.98 -23.46 -25.27
N ASP A 76 -4.86 -24.27 -25.86
CA ASP A 76 -4.97 -24.57 -27.30
C ASP A 76 -5.52 -23.39 -28.13
N ASP A 77 -6.36 -22.54 -27.53
CA ASP A 77 -6.83 -21.33 -28.19
C ASP A 77 -5.67 -20.33 -28.39
N SER A 78 -5.75 -19.49 -29.42
CA SER A 78 -4.78 -18.40 -29.57
C SER A 78 -5.05 -17.29 -28.53
N PHE A 79 -4.01 -16.52 -28.20
CA PHE A 79 -4.14 -15.36 -27.32
C PHE A 79 -5.13 -14.34 -27.90
N GLU A 80 -5.08 -14.11 -29.21
CA GLU A 80 -5.93 -13.15 -29.91
C GLU A 80 -7.40 -13.59 -29.93
N ASN A 81 -7.67 -14.90 -30.01
CA ASN A 81 -9.02 -15.44 -29.98
C ASN A 81 -9.63 -15.42 -28.58
N THR A 82 -8.80 -15.71 -27.56
CA THR A 82 -9.21 -15.69 -26.15
C THR A 82 -9.41 -14.25 -25.67
N PHE A 83 -8.44 -13.40 -25.97
CA PHE A 83 -8.38 -11.99 -25.56
C PHE A 83 -8.65 -11.10 -26.76
N ARG A 84 -9.89 -11.12 -27.25
CA ARG A 84 -10.33 -10.30 -28.40
C ARG A 84 -10.20 -8.81 -28.12
N ALA A 85 -10.17 -7.99 -29.16
CA ALA A 85 -10.22 -6.54 -28.95
C ALA A 85 -11.48 -6.16 -28.16
N ALA A 86 -11.32 -5.40 -27.09
CA ALA A 86 -12.40 -5.09 -26.16
C ALA A 86 -12.20 -3.71 -25.54
N THR A 87 -13.30 -3.06 -25.17
CA THR A 87 -13.29 -1.81 -24.41
C THR A 87 -14.27 -1.93 -23.26
N ALA A 88 -13.79 -1.68 -22.04
CA ALA A 88 -14.59 -1.68 -20.82
C ALA A 88 -14.26 -0.42 -20.01
N GLY A 89 -15.19 0.55 -20.01
CA GLY A 89 -14.94 1.86 -19.42
C GLY A 89 -13.72 2.54 -20.04
N THR A 90 -12.70 2.83 -19.22
CA THR A 90 -11.43 3.45 -19.66
C THR A 90 -10.35 2.43 -20.07
N CYS A 91 -10.65 1.14 -20.04
CA CYS A 91 -9.74 0.08 -20.43
C CYS A 91 -9.99 -0.29 -21.89
N THR A 92 -8.99 -0.12 -22.75
CA THR A 92 -9.07 -0.46 -24.18
C THR A 92 -7.95 -1.43 -24.50
N PHE A 93 -8.28 -2.57 -25.09
CA PHE A 93 -7.32 -3.62 -25.45
C PHE A 93 -7.40 -3.96 -26.93
N ALA A 94 -6.24 -4.09 -27.58
CA ALA A 94 -6.11 -4.76 -28.87
C ALA A 94 -6.29 -6.28 -28.72
N ALA A 95 -6.46 -6.98 -29.84
CA ALA A 95 -6.48 -8.45 -29.81
C ALA A 95 -5.14 -8.99 -29.27
N GLY A 96 -5.22 -9.90 -28.28
CA GLY A 96 -4.05 -10.50 -27.61
C GLY A 96 -3.45 -9.66 -26.46
N GLU A 97 -3.78 -8.37 -26.34
CA GLU A 97 -3.19 -7.47 -25.32
C GLU A 97 -3.84 -7.69 -23.95
N VAL A 98 -3.13 -8.15 -22.91
CA VAL A 98 -3.77 -8.42 -21.61
C VAL A 98 -3.51 -7.35 -20.54
N ILE A 99 -2.67 -6.36 -20.84
CA ILE A 99 -2.33 -5.25 -19.97
C ILE A 99 -2.52 -3.96 -20.77
N ASN A 100 -3.31 -3.04 -20.23
CA ASN A 100 -3.46 -1.69 -20.75
C ASN A 100 -3.16 -0.68 -19.63
N PHE A 101 -2.10 0.11 -19.78
CA PHE A 101 -1.66 1.08 -18.77
C PHE A 101 -1.79 2.52 -19.27
N HIS A 102 -2.09 3.44 -18.37
CA HIS A 102 -2.12 4.87 -18.64
C HIS A 102 -1.37 5.64 -17.55
N ALA A 103 -0.18 6.14 -17.91
CA ALA A 103 0.78 6.75 -16.99
C ALA A 103 0.24 7.98 -16.27
N ALA A 104 -0.41 8.90 -16.99
CA ALA A 104 -0.87 10.16 -16.42
C ALA A 104 -1.95 9.98 -15.34
N SER A 105 -2.75 8.92 -15.43
CA SER A 105 -3.80 8.61 -14.46
C SER A 105 -3.46 7.45 -13.54
N GLN A 106 -2.22 6.95 -13.56
CA GLN A 106 -1.74 5.77 -12.81
C GLN A 106 -2.74 4.60 -12.85
N ARG A 107 -3.30 4.34 -14.03
CA ARG A 107 -4.31 3.30 -14.24
C ARG A 107 -3.67 2.10 -14.90
N LEU A 108 -3.89 0.93 -14.33
CA LEU A 108 -3.54 -0.37 -14.90
C LEU A 108 -4.82 -1.17 -15.09
N CYS A 109 -5.16 -1.49 -16.33
CA CYS A 109 -6.18 -2.50 -16.61
C CYS A 109 -5.49 -3.80 -16.99
N ILE A 110 -5.97 -4.88 -16.40
CA ILE A 110 -5.52 -6.22 -16.68
C ILE A 110 -6.71 -7.10 -17.06
N ARG A 111 -6.44 -8.18 -17.78
CA ARG A 111 -7.45 -9.20 -18.05
C ARG A 111 -6.93 -10.62 -17.96
N TYR A 112 -7.83 -11.52 -17.60
CA TYR A 112 -7.58 -12.94 -17.44
C TYR A 112 -8.90 -13.71 -17.52
N GLN A 113 -8.84 -15.00 -17.82
CA GLN A 113 -10.02 -15.86 -17.70
C GLN A 113 -10.10 -16.44 -16.29
N PRO A 114 -11.24 -16.31 -15.61
CA PRO A 114 -11.47 -16.99 -14.34
C PRO A 114 -11.53 -18.50 -14.55
N ASN A 115 -10.90 -19.25 -13.64
CA ASN A 115 -10.72 -20.71 -13.78
C ASN A 115 -11.35 -21.52 -12.65
N VAL A 116 -11.85 -20.85 -11.61
CA VAL A 116 -12.47 -21.47 -10.45
C VAL A 116 -13.77 -20.70 -10.13
N PRO A 117 -14.92 -21.39 -10.06
CA PRO A 117 -16.17 -20.78 -9.61
C PRO A 117 -16.07 -20.19 -8.20
N GLY A 118 -16.74 -19.07 -7.94
CA GLY A 118 -16.71 -18.40 -6.64
C GLY A 118 -15.46 -17.57 -6.35
N VAL A 119 -14.52 -17.46 -7.30
CA VAL A 119 -13.40 -16.51 -7.18
C VAL A 119 -13.91 -15.10 -7.45
N ALA A 120 -13.61 -14.18 -6.54
CA ALA A 120 -13.86 -12.77 -6.74
C ALA A 120 -12.61 -12.04 -7.27
N SER A 121 -12.83 -10.92 -7.96
CA SER A 121 -11.80 -9.90 -8.17
C SER A 121 -11.58 -9.07 -6.89
N CYS A 122 -10.53 -8.26 -6.87
CA CYS A 122 -10.15 -7.41 -5.73
C CYS A 122 -11.23 -6.45 -5.20
N ASP A 123 -12.29 -6.18 -5.96
CA ASP A 123 -13.45 -5.37 -5.55
C ASP A 123 -14.57 -6.20 -4.90
N GLY A 124 -14.38 -7.52 -4.78
CA GLY A 124 -15.35 -8.46 -4.23
C GLY A 124 -16.40 -8.94 -5.23
N THR A 125 -16.33 -8.52 -6.50
CA THR A 125 -17.25 -8.99 -7.54
C THR A 125 -16.90 -10.44 -7.91
N GLU A 126 -17.87 -11.35 -7.81
CA GLU A 126 -17.69 -12.73 -8.23
C GLU A 126 -17.47 -12.81 -9.75
N LEU A 127 -16.44 -13.55 -10.15
CA LEU A 127 -16.06 -13.71 -11.53
C LEU A 127 -16.75 -14.93 -12.12
N ASP A 128 -17.31 -14.76 -13.31
CA ASP A 128 -17.90 -15.86 -14.07
C ASP A 128 -16.78 -16.79 -14.57
N ALA A 129 -16.72 -18.00 -14.01
CA ALA A 129 -15.71 -19.00 -14.34
C ALA A 129 -16.36 -20.19 -15.04
N ALA A 130 -15.60 -20.88 -15.89
CA ALA A 130 -16.08 -22.12 -16.48
C ALA A 130 -16.29 -23.19 -15.39
N ASP A 131 -17.44 -23.88 -15.43
CA ASP A 131 -17.78 -24.95 -14.48
C ASP A 131 -16.81 -26.15 -14.55
N GLU A 132 -16.20 -26.39 -15.71
CA GLU A 132 -15.26 -27.48 -15.95
C GLU A 132 -13.97 -26.99 -16.61
N PRO A 133 -12.79 -27.54 -16.24
CA PRO A 133 -11.52 -27.23 -16.89
C PRO A 133 -11.57 -27.45 -18.40
N TYR A 134 -10.95 -26.55 -19.16
CA TYR A 134 -10.83 -26.62 -20.62
C TYR A 134 -12.15 -26.63 -21.41
N THR A 135 -13.29 -26.32 -20.77
CA THR A 135 -14.59 -26.19 -21.47
C THR A 135 -14.77 -24.79 -22.08
N ASN A 136 -16.00 -24.42 -22.47
CA ASN A 136 -16.26 -23.15 -23.14
C ASN A 136 -15.60 -22.00 -22.36
N PRO A 137 -14.78 -21.16 -23.02
CA PRO A 137 -14.06 -20.10 -22.34
C PRO A 137 -15.04 -19.13 -21.70
N ALA A 138 -14.94 -18.96 -20.38
CA ALA A 138 -15.54 -17.81 -19.70
C ALA A 138 -15.03 -16.52 -20.35
N GLU A 139 -15.89 -15.51 -20.43
CA GLU A 139 -15.49 -14.19 -20.91
C GLU A 139 -14.34 -13.66 -20.05
N PRO A 140 -13.25 -13.13 -20.65
CA PRO A 140 -12.15 -12.58 -19.86
C PRO A 140 -12.63 -11.49 -18.91
N ALA A 141 -12.37 -11.67 -17.62
CA ALA A 141 -12.55 -10.65 -16.62
C ALA A 141 -11.59 -9.48 -16.89
N ILE A 142 -12.06 -8.25 -16.70
CA ILE A 142 -11.25 -7.04 -16.80
C ILE A 142 -11.22 -6.40 -15.41
N VAL A 143 -10.02 -6.26 -14.85
CA VAL A 143 -9.78 -5.62 -13.57
C VAL A 143 -9.04 -4.31 -13.80
N ARG A 144 -9.57 -3.21 -13.24
CA ARG A 144 -8.96 -1.87 -13.30
C ARG A 144 -8.42 -1.49 -11.92
N LEU A 145 -7.10 -1.42 -11.83
CA LEU A 145 -6.38 -0.86 -10.68
C LEU A 145 -6.05 0.61 -10.98
N GLN A 146 -6.39 1.51 -10.07
CA GLN A 146 -6.12 2.94 -10.26
C GLN A 146 -5.94 3.65 -8.92
N VAL A 147 -4.97 4.55 -8.85
CA VAL A 147 -4.83 5.42 -7.68
C VAL A 147 -5.62 6.71 -7.87
N VAL A 148 -6.50 7.02 -6.92
CA VAL A 148 -7.33 8.23 -6.89
C VAL A 148 -7.38 8.75 -5.47
N ASP A 149 -7.09 10.05 -5.28
CA ASP A 149 -7.18 10.76 -3.99
C ASP A 149 -6.54 10.03 -2.80
N GLY A 150 -5.40 9.38 -3.05
CA GLY A 150 -4.64 8.66 -2.02
C GLY A 150 -5.19 7.30 -1.63
N ALA A 151 -6.06 6.72 -2.46
CA ALA A 151 -6.52 5.35 -2.36
C ALA A 151 -6.19 4.55 -3.63
N LEU A 152 -5.86 3.26 -3.47
CA LEU A 152 -5.86 2.31 -4.58
C LEU A 152 -7.29 1.80 -4.75
N LEU A 153 -7.83 1.97 -5.95
CA LEU A 153 -9.15 1.52 -6.33
C LEU A 153 -9.03 0.27 -7.21
N CYS A 154 -9.84 -0.74 -6.92
CA CYS A 154 -10.11 -1.88 -7.79
C CYS A 154 -11.50 -1.71 -8.39
N ASN A 155 -11.60 -1.63 -9.72
CA ASN A 155 -12.84 -1.39 -10.47
C ASN A 155 -13.64 -0.13 -10.04
N GLY A 156 -13.06 0.75 -9.22
CA GLY A 156 -13.73 1.93 -8.68
C GLY A 156 -14.04 1.84 -7.18
N VAL A 157 -13.83 0.69 -6.58
CA VAL A 157 -13.95 0.46 -5.13
C VAL A 157 -12.59 0.70 -4.47
N ALA A 158 -12.52 1.56 -3.47
CA ALA A 158 -11.32 1.77 -2.69
C ALA A 158 -10.99 0.49 -1.90
N ILE A 159 -9.80 -0.06 -2.15
CA ILE A 159 -9.29 -1.26 -1.48
C ILE A 159 -8.16 -0.93 -0.52
N VAL A 160 -7.35 0.09 -0.80
CA VAL A 160 -6.26 0.54 0.08
C VAL A 160 -6.34 2.04 0.22
N ASP A 161 -6.18 2.56 1.43
CA ASP A 161 -6.10 4.00 1.72
C ASP A 161 -4.70 4.42 2.15
N ASN A 162 -4.48 5.73 2.30
CA ASN A 162 -3.23 6.33 2.78
C ASN A 162 -2.03 6.06 1.86
N LEU A 163 -2.32 5.92 0.58
CA LEU A 163 -1.33 5.91 -0.49
C LEU A 163 -0.98 7.37 -0.83
N VAL A 164 0.30 7.70 -0.84
CA VAL A 164 0.79 9.04 -1.18
C VAL A 164 1.09 9.11 -2.68
N ASP A 165 1.71 8.08 -3.21
CA ASP A 165 2.05 7.96 -4.64
C ASP A 165 2.30 6.48 -4.98
N PHE A 166 2.21 6.15 -6.26
CA PHE A 166 2.32 4.80 -6.79
C PHE A 166 3.01 4.79 -8.15
N LYS A 167 3.89 3.83 -8.38
CA LYS A 167 4.67 3.71 -9.62
C LYS A 167 4.59 2.29 -10.14
N LEU A 168 4.38 2.19 -11.44
CA LEU A 168 4.38 0.93 -12.18
C LEU A 168 5.49 0.97 -13.21
N GLU A 169 6.44 0.06 -13.08
CA GLU A 169 7.45 -0.21 -14.08
C GLU A 169 7.21 -1.58 -14.69
N PHE A 170 7.39 -1.69 -15.99
CA PHE A 170 7.22 -2.92 -16.75
C PHE A 170 8.58 -3.48 -17.10
N GLY A 171 8.84 -4.70 -16.67
CA GLY A 171 9.98 -5.49 -17.10
C GLY A 171 9.74 -5.97 -18.52
N VAL A 172 10.38 -5.33 -19.50
CA VAL A 172 10.20 -5.62 -20.91
C VAL A 172 11.37 -6.41 -21.47
N SER A 173 11.09 -7.21 -22.49
CA SER A 173 12.08 -7.99 -23.22
C SER A 173 11.91 -7.82 -24.72
N GLY A 174 13.05 -7.83 -25.43
CA GLY A 174 13.08 -7.88 -26.89
C GLY A 174 13.20 -9.33 -27.35
N GLY A 175 12.40 -9.70 -28.35
CA GLY A 175 12.43 -11.04 -28.94
C GLY A 175 11.85 -12.13 -28.04
N GLU A 176 12.43 -13.34 -28.09
CA GLU A 176 11.91 -14.54 -27.40
C GLU A 176 12.42 -14.70 -25.96
N SER A 177 13.25 -13.78 -25.45
CA SER A 177 13.77 -13.89 -24.08
C SER A 177 12.64 -13.83 -23.05
N ARG A 178 12.70 -14.75 -22.08
CA ARG A 178 11.74 -14.86 -20.97
C ARG A 178 12.11 -14.00 -19.77
N GLU A 179 13.29 -13.38 -19.80
CA GLU A 179 13.78 -12.50 -18.76
C GLU A 179 13.50 -11.04 -19.13
N ALA A 180 13.16 -10.23 -18.13
CA ALA A 180 13.06 -8.79 -18.29
C ALA A 180 14.47 -8.21 -18.53
N ALA A 181 14.69 -7.61 -19.70
CA ALA A 181 15.97 -7.00 -20.05
C ALA A 181 16.14 -5.62 -19.40
N ARG A 182 15.03 -4.88 -19.22
CA ARG A 182 14.99 -3.56 -18.60
C ARG A 182 13.62 -3.29 -17.99
N TYR A 183 13.56 -2.36 -17.04
CA TYR A 183 12.31 -1.82 -16.50
C TYR A 183 12.03 -0.45 -17.12
N THR A 184 10.77 -0.18 -17.46
CA THR A 184 10.32 1.08 -18.06
C THR A 184 8.93 1.46 -17.60
N LEU A 185 8.67 2.75 -17.46
CA LEU A 185 7.33 3.29 -17.17
C LEU A 185 6.40 3.20 -18.39
N ALA A 186 6.97 3.12 -19.60
CA ALA A 186 6.24 3.06 -20.85
C ALA A 186 6.90 2.02 -21.77
N PRO A 187 6.32 0.81 -21.89
CA PRO A 187 6.71 -0.16 -22.90
C PRO A 187 6.54 0.41 -24.30
N ALA A 188 7.50 0.16 -25.19
CA ALA A 188 7.38 0.51 -26.60
C ALA A 188 6.53 -0.51 -27.37
N ALA A 189 5.99 -0.10 -28.52
CA ALA A 189 5.26 -1.02 -29.39
C ALA A 189 6.16 -2.20 -29.82
N GLY A 190 5.66 -3.43 -29.66
CA GLY A 190 6.39 -4.66 -29.98
C GLY A 190 7.29 -5.20 -28.86
N GLU A 191 7.42 -4.50 -27.73
CA GLU A 191 8.07 -5.07 -26.55
C GLU A 191 7.13 -6.01 -25.79
N THR A 192 7.66 -7.15 -25.35
CA THR A 192 6.89 -8.10 -24.56
C THR A 192 7.08 -7.79 -23.07
N ILE A 193 5.97 -7.61 -22.35
CA ILE A 193 5.98 -7.44 -20.89
C ILE A 193 6.14 -8.81 -20.23
N ARG A 194 7.18 -8.97 -19.41
CA ARG A 194 7.51 -10.21 -18.68
C ARG A 194 7.27 -10.10 -17.19
N SER A 195 7.41 -8.90 -16.62
CA SER A 195 7.15 -8.64 -15.20
C SER A 195 6.57 -7.24 -14.99
N VAL A 196 5.95 -7.03 -13.84
CA VAL A 196 5.52 -5.72 -13.36
C VAL A 196 6.18 -5.49 -12.01
N ARG A 197 6.94 -4.40 -11.89
CA ARG A 197 7.40 -3.87 -10.61
C ARG A 197 6.46 -2.76 -10.21
N TYR A 198 6.01 -2.81 -8.97
CA TYR A 198 5.18 -1.77 -8.39
C TYR A 198 5.82 -1.26 -7.11
N SER A 199 5.85 0.06 -6.99
CA SER A 199 6.35 0.76 -5.82
C SER A 199 5.24 1.67 -5.30
N ALA A 200 5.05 1.69 -4.00
CA ALA A 200 4.05 2.48 -3.30
C ALA A 200 4.73 3.29 -2.19
N LEU A 201 4.42 4.58 -2.12
CA LEU A 201 4.72 5.41 -0.96
C LEU A 201 3.46 5.48 -0.11
N LEU A 202 3.51 4.96 1.11
CA LEU A 202 2.41 4.98 2.07
C LEU A 202 2.73 5.92 3.23
N LYS A 203 1.69 6.38 3.91
CA LYS A 203 1.83 7.10 5.17
C LYS A 203 0.93 6.56 6.28
N SER A 204 1.34 6.76 7.52
CA SER A 204 0.52 6.42 8.69
C SER A 204 -0.81 7.18 8.66
N ARG A 205 -1.88 6.52 9.13
CA ARG A 205 -3.22 7.12 9.27
C ARG A 205 -3.21 8.31 10.22
N ALA A 206 -2.53 8.16 11.36
CA ALA A 206 -2.34 9.24 12.31
C ALA A 206 -1.27 10.22 11.82
N GLN A 207 -1.52 11.51 12.06
CA GLN A 207 -0.61 12.61 11.77
C GLN A 207 0.22 12.96 13.02
N ASN A 208 1.31 13.72 12.84
CA ASN A 208 2.15 14.24 13.93
C ASN A 208 2.78 13.16 14.82
N LEU A 209 3.13 12.03 14.22
CA LEU A 209 3.84 10.94 14.89
C LEU A 209 5.36 11.12 14.85
N ALA A 210 5.90 11.72 13.80
CA ALA A 210 7.32 12.03 13.69
C ALA A 210 7.66 13.35 14.40
N ASP A 211 8.90 13.50 14.87
CA ASP A 211 9.38 14.74 15.51
C ASP A 211 9.50 15.92 14.53
N SER A 212 9.72 15.64 13.24
CA SER A 212 9.81 16.62 12.17
C SER A 212 9.24 16.07 10.87
N ASN A 213 9.19 16.90 9.83
CA ASN A 213 8.81 16.49 8.48
C ASN A 213 10.01 15.97 7.65
N ALA A 214 11.19 15.80 8.27
CA ALA A 214 12.33 15.15 7.65
C ALA A 214 12.08 13.64 7.62
N SER A 215 11.63 13.13 6.46
CA SER A 215 11.34 11.72 6.25
C SER A 215 12.29 11.13 5.21
N PRO A 216 13.21 10.21 5.60
CA PRO A 216 14.11 9.55 4.65
C PRO A 216 13.38 8.77 3.57
N ALA A 217 12.25 8.15 3.89
CA ALA A 217 11.42 7.43 2.92
C ALA A 217 10.81 8.39 1.89
N TYR A 218 10.24 9.51 2.32
CA TYR A 218 9.69 10.52 1.41
C TYR A 218 10.78 11.15 0.54
N GLN A 219 11.92 11.52 1.15
CA GLN A 219 13.06 12.10 0.44
C GLN A 219 13.62 11.14 -0.61
N ARG A 220 13.76 9.84 -0.28
CA ARG A 220 14.22 8.82 -1.23
C ARG A 220 13.23 8.66 -2.39
N TRP A 221 11.94 8.62 -2.10
CA TRP A 221 10.90 8.54 -3.14
C TRP A 221 10.98 9.72 -4.12
N GLN A 222 11.10 10.94 -3.60
CA GLN A 222 11.22 12.16 -4.39
C GLN A 222 12.51 12.21 -5.21
N ALA A 223 13.62 11.72 -4.66
CA ALA A 223 14.87 11.56 -5.40
C ALA A 223 14.72 10.58 -6.57
N THR A 224 14.07 9.43 -6.35
CA THR A 224 13.94 8.37 -7.35
C THR A 224 13.02 8.74 -8.50
N TRP A 225 11.86 9.33 -8.22
CA TRP A 225 10.81 9.50 -9.23
C TRP A 225 10.64 10.93 -9.75
N TYR A 226 11.22 11.91 -9.06
CA TYR A 226 11.01 13.34 -9.32
C TYR A 226 12.30 14.16 -9.33
N ASP A 227 13.47 13.51 -9.25
CA ASP A 227 14.79 14.17 -9.20
C ASP A 227 14.88 15.24 -8.09
N ASN A 228 14.16 15.03 -6.97
CA ASN A 228 14.10 15.96 -5.85
C ASN A 228 14.60 15.31 -4.55
N GLY A 229 15.90 15.10 -4.47
CA GLY A 229 16.54 14.51 -3.29
C GLY A 229 16.64 15.41 -2.05
N ARG A 230 16.02 16.59 -2.04
CA ARG A 230 15.96 17.50 -0.88
C ARG A 230 14.53 17.75 -0.40
N ALA A 231 13.57 16.99 -0.92
CA ALA A 231 12.18 17.13 -0.54
C ALA A 231 11.96 16.77 0.94
N THR A 232 11.13 17.55 1.62
CA THR A 232 10.61 17.24 2.95
C THR A 232 9.16 16.78 2.85
N ALA A 233 8.73 15.93 3.77
CA ALA A 233 7.35 15.48 3.79
C ALA A 233 6.39 16.66 4.02
N PRO A 234 5.17 16.61 3.45
CA PRO A 234 4.17 17.66 3.66
C PRO A 234 3.64 17.69 5.09
N ASP A 235 3.77 16.59 5.83
CA ASP A 235 3.29 16.44 7.20
C ASP A 235 4.30 15.63 8.05
N ARG A 236 3.96 15.49 9.34
CA ARG A 236 4.73 14.71 10.32
C ARG A 236 4.17 13.28 10.48
N ALA A 237 3.59 12.71 9.43
CA ALA A 237 3.21 11.29 9.40
C ALA A 237 4.45 10.41 9.23
N LEU A 238 4.29 9.11 9.49
CA LEU A 238 5.34 8.12 9.24
C LEU A 238 5.19 7.63 7.80
N TYR A 239 6.26 7.68 7.02
CA TYR A 239 6.24 7.26 5.61
C TYR A 239 6.97 5.93 5.43
N LEU A 240 6.44 5.09 4.53
CA LEU A 240 7.01 3.79 4.20
C LEU A 240 6.98 3.61 2.68
N ILE A 241 8.09 3.10 2.13
CA ILE A 241 8.12 2.62 0.75
C ILE A 241 7.90 1.11 0.77
N ALA A 242 6.92 0.65 0.00
CA ALA A 242 6.70 -0.76 -0.28
C ALA A 242 6.97 -1.01 -1.76
N GLU A 243 7.73 -2.04 -2.09
CA GLU A 243 8.07 -2.38 -3.47
C GLU A 243 8.08 -3.89 -3.64
N SER A 244 7.55 -4.37 -4.77
CA SER A 244 7.63 -5.76 -5.15
C SER A 244 7.64 -5.89 -6.68
N THR A 245 8.04 -7.06 -7.16
CA THR A 245 8.08 -7.39 -8.59
C THR A 245 7.39 -8.74 -8.80
N VAL A 246 6.41 -8.76 -9.69
CA VAL A 246 5.65 -9.96 -10.05
C VAL A 246 5.98 -10.33 -11.49
N ASN A 247 6.43 -11.57 -11.68
CA ASN A 247 6.62 -12.15 -13.00
C ASN A 247 5.27 -12.61 -13.57
N LEU A 248 5.00 -12.23 -14.81
CA LEU A 248 3.76 -12.55 -15.51
C LEU A 248 3.88 -13.92 -16.19
N ARG A 249 3.82 -14.98 -15.39
CA ARG A 249 4.01 -16.37 -15.83
C ARG A 249 3.07 -16.82 -16.96
N ASN A 250 1.88 -16.23 -17.08
CA ASN A 250 0.95 -16.60 -18.16
C ASN A 250 1.31 -15.93 -19.50
N LEU A 251 2.23 -14.95 -19.49
CA LEU A 251 2.71 -14.23 -20.67
C LEU A 251 4.08 -14.70 -21.17
N THR A 252 4.67 -15.73 -20.54
CA THR A 252 5.93 -16.32 -20.99
C THR A 252 5.69 -17.28 -22.15
N ARG A 253 5.53 -16.74 -23.36
CA ARG A 253 5.87 -17.48 -24.59
C ARG A 253 7.39 -17.47 -24.74
#